data_AF-A0A0F9DMI4-F1
#
_entry.id   AF-A0A0F9DMI4-F1
#
_cell.length_a   1.000
_cell.length_b   1.000
_cell.length_c   1.000
_cell.angle_alpha   90.00
_cell.angle_beta   90.00
_cell.angle_gamma   90.00
#
_symmetry.space_group_name_H-M   'P 1'
#
loop_
_entity.id
_entity.type
_entity.pdbx_description
1 polymer ?
#
loop_
_entity_poly.entity_id
_entity_poly.type
_entity_poly.pdbx_seq_one_letter_code
_entity_poly.pdbx_strand_id
1 'polypeptide(L)'
;MARFRVPKPLNELLSATSHEEYIPLLGQFGPTDAKGKYLHWDKFIWRVPKGTSEQGAWVATKLARKTISKTIELVAEQEKKFSYCIPDSLHALLHQIDKLSGGGHAIGDGSFITTKEKDRYLVKSLMMEEAITSSQLEGASTTRKIAKEMLETKRLPIDKSEQMIFNNYLLMKKALERKDEELSIDLILELHAIATYKAIDNDATPGALREDNTIAVSNLYNELAHVPPCYSSLKERLLSLCDFANEKHDGPNSDTFIHPLVKAIILHFMIG
;
A
#
# COMPACT_ATOMS: atom_id res chain seq x y z
N MET A 1 25.04 1.23 -5.66
CA MET A 1 23.73 0.54 -5.70
C MET A 1 23.61 -0.23 -7.01
N ALA A 2 23.06 -1.45 -6.99
CA ALA A 2 22.78 -2.17 -8.22
C ALA A 2 21.81 -1.34 -9.07
N ARG A 3 22.17 -1.03 -10.32
CA ARG A 3 21.19 -0.49 -11.29
C ARG A 3 20.04 -1.50 -11.36
N PHE A 4 18.85 -1.11 -10.91
CA PHE A 4 17.65 -1.91 -11.09
C PHE A 4 17.50 -2.15 -12.60
N ARG A 5 17.45 -3.41 -13.03
CA ARG A 5 17.18 -3.72 -14.43
C ARG A 5 15.68 -3.53 -14.59
N VAL A 6 15.30 -2.46 -15.26
CA VAL A 6 13.89 -2.27 -15.59
C VAL A 6 13.59 -3.14 -16.82
N PRO A 7 12.65 -4.09 -16.73
CA PRO A 7 12.24 -4.83 -17.92
C PRO A 7 11.61 -3.87 -18.93
N LYS A 8 11.80 -4.13 -20.22
CA LYS A 8 11.06 -3.41 -21.26
C LYS A 8 9.54 -3.61 -21.05
N PRO A 9 8.72 -2.61 -21.40
CA PRO A 9 7.27 -2.73 -21.45
C PRO A 9 6.81 -3.97 -22.22
N LEU A 10 5.69 -4.58 -21.82
CA LEU A 10 5.21 -5.84 -22.43
C LEU A 10 4.93 -5.69 -23.93
N ASN A 11 4.38 -4.56 -24.37
CA ASN A 11 4.15 -4.26 -25.78
C ASN A 11 5.46 -4.23 -26.58
N GLU A 12 6.51 -3.62 -26.04
CA GLU A 12 7.84 -3.62 -26.67
C GLU A 12 8.44 -5.03 -26.72
N LEU A 13 8.31 -5.80 -25.65
CA LEU A 13 8.78 -7.19 -25.63
C LEU A 13 8.06 -8.05 -26.65
N LEU A 14 6.73 -7.94 -26.75
CA LEU A 14 5.94 -8.66 -27.76
C LEU A 14 6.35 -8.28 -29.19
N SER A 15 6.78 -7.03 -29.43
CA SER A 15 7.28 -6.60 -30.73
C SER A 15 8.71 -7.05 -31.03
N ALA A 16 9.53 -7.21 -29.99
CA ALA A 16 10.96 -7.50 -30.11
C ALA A 16 11.30 -9.00 -30.02
N THR A 17 10.44 -9.81 -29.42
CA THR A 17 10.65 -11.24 -29.20
C THR A 17 9.85 -12.05 -30.23
N SER A 18 10.50 -12.99 -30.92
CA SER A 18 9.82 -13.85 -31.89
C SER A 18 8.77 -14.73 -31.21
N HIS A 19 7.66 -14.98 -31.92
CA HIS A 19 6.59 -15.88 -31.46
C HIS A 19 7.12 -17.27 -31.09
N GLU A 20 8.10 -17.76 -31.82
CA GLU A 20 8.75 -19.05 -31.59
C GLU A 20 9.48 -19.13 -30.24
N GLU A 21 9.91 -17.99 -29.68
CA GLU A 21 10.66 -17.97 -28.41
C GLU A 21 9.76 -18.03 -27.18
N TYR A 22 8.51 -17.54 -27.27
CA TYR A 22 7.64 -17.45 -26.10
C TYR A 22 6.43 -18.37 -26.16
N ILE A 23 5.91 -18.73 -27.35
CA ILE A 23 4.76 -19.65 -27.48
C ILE A 23 5.02 -21.00 -26.79
N PRO A 24 6.18 -21.67 -26.98
CA PRO A 24 6.45 -22.94 -26.30
C PRO A 24 6.54 -22.83 -24.78
N LEU A 25 6.80 -21.62 -24.27
CA LEU A 25 6.93 -21.31 -22.85
C LEU A 25 5.58 -20.97 -22.20
N LEU A 26 4.54 -20.71 -23.01
CA LEU A 26 3.17 -20.56 -22.52
C LEU A 26 2.74 -21.86 -21.83
N GLY A 27 2.33 -21.74 -20.57
CA GLY A 27 1.98 -22.89 -19.72
C GLY A 27 3.15 -23.49 -18.93
N GLN A 28 4.40 -23.27 -19.33
CA GLN A 28 5.58 -23.61 -18.51
C GLN A 28 5.85 -22.54 -17.45
N PHE A 29 5.64 -21.27 -17.83
CA PHE A 29 5.78 -20.13 -16.93
C PHE A 29 4.41 -19.59 -16.55
N GLY A 30 4.13 -19.60 -15.24
CA GLY A 30 2.90 -19.08 -14.65
C GLY A 30 3.08 -17.72 -13.99
N PRO A 31 2.06 -17.21 -13.28
CA PRO A 31 2.13 -15.95 -12.56
C PRO A 31 3.21 -15.90 -11.47
N THR A 32 3.53 -17.07 -10.91
CA THR A 32 4.51 -17.30 -9.84
C THR A 32 5.49 -18.40 -10.24
N ASP A 33 6.63 -18.47 -9.54
CA ASP A 33 7.55 -19.61 -9.69
C ASP A 33 6.97 -20.91 -9.10
N ALA A 34 7.69 -22.03 -9.25
CA ALA A 34 7.30 -23.34 -8.73
C ALA A 34 7.18 -23.40 -7.19
N LYS A 35 7.67 -22.38 -6.46
CA LYS A 35 7.54 -22.23 -5.00
C LYS A 35 6.44 -21.22 -4.63
N GLY A 36 5.63 -20.78 -5.59
CA GLY A 36 4.57 -19.79 -5.39
C GLY A 36 5.07 -18.35 -5.22
N LYS A 37 6.33 -18.04 -5.53
CA LYS A 37 6.89 -16.69 -5.34
C LYS A 37 6.54 -15.80 -6.53
N TYR A 38 6.01 -14.61 -6.24
CA TYR A 38 5.83 -13.56 -7.22
C TYR A 38 7.14 -12.80 -7.42
N LEU A 39 7.86 -13.11 -8.50
CA LEU A 39 9.19 -12.54 -8.75
C LEU A 39 9.11 -11.26 -9.60
N HIS A 40 9.81 -10.22 -9.15
CA HIS A 40 10.20 -9.08 -9.97
C HIS A 40 11.26 -9.49 -11.01
N TRP A 41 11.34 -8.77 -12.13
CA TRP A 41 12.28 -9.05 -13.23
C TRP A 41 13.71 -9.26 -12.76
N ASP A 42 14.23 -8.38 -11.90
CA ASP A 42 15.61 -8.47 -11.38
C ASP A 42 15.94 -9.80 -10.72
N LYS A 43 14.96 -10.46 -10.12
CA LYS A 43 15.10 -11.78 -9.46
C LYS A 43 14.72 -12.92 -10.41
N PHE A 44 13.83 -12.66 -11.35
CA PHE A 44 13.32 -13.64 -12.29
C PHE A 44 14.41 -14.13 -13.25
N ILE A 45 15.17 -13.20 -13.85
CA ILE A 45 16.19 -13.52 -14.87
C ILE A 45 17.20 -14.57 -14.39
N TRP A 46 17.61 -14.51 -13.12
CA TRP A 46 18.58 -15.45 -12.54
C TRP A 46 18.02 -16.84 -12.26
N ARG A 47 16.70 -17.03 -12.42
CA ARG A 47 15.99 -18.29 -12.16
C ARG A 47 15.51 -18.95 -13.45
N VAL A 48 15.69 -18.30 -14.60
CA VAL A 48 15.36 -18.89 -15.90
C VAL A 48 16.35 -20.03 -16.18
N PRO A 49 15.87 -21.24 -16.56
CA PRO A 49 16.75 -22.35 -16.91
C PRO A 49 17.70 -22.01 -18.07
N LYS A 50 18.94 -22.50 -18.00
CA LYS A 50 19.92 -22.33 -19.08
C LYS A 50 19.37 -22.92 -20.37
N GLY A 51 19.49 -22.16 -21.47
CA GLY A 51 18.96 -22.54 -22.79
C GLY A 51 17.53 -22.06 -23.07
N THR A 52 16.86 -21.42 -22.12
CA THR A 52 15.57 -20.74 -22.34
C THR A 52 15.78 -19.26 -22.60
N SER A 53 15.02 -18.67 -23.53
CA SER A 53 15.01 -17.21 -23.75
C SER A 53 14.47 -16.48 -22.52
N GLU A 54 15.29 -15.64 -21.88
CA GLU A 54 14.89 -14.86 -20.69
C GLU A 54 13.72 -13.91 -21.01
N GLN A 55 13.75 -13.29 -22.19
CA GLN A 55 12.68 -12.41 -22.66
C GLN A 55 11.41 -13.19 -22.96
N GLY A 56 11.51 -14.33 -23.65
CA GLY A 56 10.36 -15.20 -23.92
C GLY A 56 9.71 -15.73 -22.64
N ALA A 57 10.51 -16.17 -21.67
CA ALA A 57 10.03 -16.65 -20.38
C ALA A 57 9.30 -15.53 -19.59
N TRP A 58 9.81 -14.29 -19.68
CA TRP A 58 9.17 -13.14 -19.05
C TRP A 58 7.90 -12.70 -19.75
N VAL A 59 7.85 -12.75 -21.09
CA VAL A 59 6.62 -12.54 -21.86
C VAL A 59 5.55 -13.55 -21.43
N ALA A 60 5.88 -14.84 -21.39
CA ALA A 60 4.97 -15.89 -20.93
C ALA A 60 4.45 -15.63 -19.50
N THR A 61 5.35 -15.29 -18.57
CA THR A 61 5.01 -14.92 -17.19
C THR A 61 4.07 -13.70 -17.13
N LYS A 62 4.35 -12.65 -17.89
CA LYS A 62 3.55 -11.42 -17.92
C LYS A 62 2.18 -11.65 -18.54
N LEU A 63 2.08 -12.49 -19.58
CA LEU A 63 0.80 -12.89 -20.17
C LEU A 63 -0.02 -13.69 -19.16
N ALA A 64 0.58 -14.66 -18.47
CA ALA A 64 -0.10 -15.43 -17.42
C ALA A 64 -0.66 -14.53 -16.30
N ARG A 65 0.12 -13.53 -15.85
CA ARG A 65 -0.34 -12.52 -14.86
C ARG A 65 -1.48 -11.66 -15.40
N LYS A 66 -1.42 -11.28 -16.68
CA LYS A 66 -2.46 -10.47 -17.33
C LYS A 66 -3.78 -11.22 -17.43
N THR A 67 -3.75 -12.53 -17.74
CA THR A 67 -4.95 -13.37 -17.81
C THR A 67 -5.74 -13.40 -16.51
N ILE A 68 -5.07 -13.37 -15.36
CA ILE A 68 -5.71 -13.38 -14.04
C ILE A 68 -5.83 -11.97 -13.41
N SER A 69 -5.56 -10.92 -14.18
CA SER A 69 -5.62 -9.56 -13.67
C SER A 69 -7.06 -9.04 -13.63
N LYS A 70 -7.38 -8.31 -12.56
CA LYS A 70 -8.61 -7.53 -12.42
C LYS A 70 -8.26 -6.06 -12.67
N THR A 71 -9.10 -5.40 -13.47
CA THR A 71 -9.02 -3.95 -13.69
C THR A 71 -10.02 -3.28 -12.77
N ILE A 72 -9.63 -2.16 -12.17
CA ILE A 72 -10.52 -1.32 -11.36
C ILE A 72 -10.70 0.04 -12.04
N GLU A 73 -11.71 0.80 -11.60
CA GLU A 73 -12.07 2.08 -12.21
C GLU A 73 -11.14 3.23 -11.82
N LEU A 74 -10.27 3.03 -10.83
CA LEU A 74 -9.22 3.99 -10.49
C LEU A 74 -8.21 4.12 -11.62
N VAL A 75 -7.87 5.36 -11.94
CA VAL A 75 -6.95 5.72 -13.03
C VAL A 75 -5.67 6.34 -12.50
N ALA A 76 -4.54 5.91 -13.06
CA ALA A 76 -3.24 6.54 -12.86
C ALA A 76 -3.11 7.83 -13.72
N GLU A 77 -1.92 8.40 -13.76
CA GLU A 77 -1.60 9.44 -14.72
C GLU A 77 -1.75 8.91 -16.17
N GLN A 78 -2.14 9.77 -17.12
CA GLN A 78 -2.41 9.41 -18.53
C GLN A 78 -3.60 8.44 -18.73
N GLU A 79 -4.61 8.50 -17.85
CA GLU A 79 -5.85 7.70 -17.95
C GLU A 79 -5.65 6.17 -17.98
N LYS A 80 -4.49 5.70 -17.54
CA LYS A 80 -4.20 4.27 -17.45
C LYS A 80 -5.01 3.66 -16.31
N LYS A 81 -5.94 2.77 -16.65
CA LYS A 81 -6.69 2.01 -15.65
C LYS A 81 -5.74 1.20 -14.76
N PHE A 82 -5.99 1.25 -13.46
CA PHE A 82 -5.25 0.43 -12.51
C PHE A 82 -5.68 -1.03 -12.63
N SER A 83 -4.72 -1.94 -12.55
CA SER A 83 -4.98 -3.37 -12.55
C SER A 83 -4.06 -4.08 -11.58
N TYR A 84 -4.56 -5.16 -11.00
CA TYR A 84 -3.82 -6.01 -10.10
C TYR A 84 -4.14 -7.47 -10.40
N CYS A 85 -3.28 -8.39 -9.97
CA CYS A 85 -3.53 -9.82 -10.09
C CYS A 85 -3.33 -10.49 -8.74
N ILE A 86 -4.17 -11.48 -8.42
CA ILE A 86 -4.03 -12.30 -7.22
C ILE A 86 -3.70 -13.72 -7.67
N PRO A 87 -2.43 -14.14 -7.67
CA PRO A 87 -2.09 -15.54 -7.89
C PRO A 87 -2.54 -16.42 -6.71
N ASP A 88 -2.67 -17.73 -6.93
CA ASP A 88 -3.10 -18.69 -5.89
C ASP A 88 -2.25 -18.62 -4.61
N SER A 89 -0.95 -18.35 -4.74
CA SER A 89 -0.08 -18.20 -3.57
C SER A 89 -0.44 -16.98 -2.71
N LEU A 90 -0.92 -15.90 -3.33
CA LEU A 90 -1.43 -14.74 -2.60
C LEU A 90 -2.81 -15.04 -2.02
N HIS A 91 -3.68 -15.76 -2.72
CA HIS A 91 -4.94 -16.25 -2.14
C HIS A 91 -4.71 -17.09 -0.88
N ALA A 92 -3.74 -18.01 -0.92
CA ALA A 92 -3.37 -18.82 0.23
C ALA A 92 -2.85 -17.96 1.40
N LEU A 93 -2.06 -16.92 1.12
CA LEU A 93 -1.56 -15.98 2.14
C LEU A 93 -2.70 -15.14 2.74
N LEU A 94 -3.62 -14.63 1.93
CA LEU A 94 -4.80 -13.89 2.39
C LEU A 94 -5.65 -14.75 3.33
N HIS A 95 -5.91 -16.00 2.95
CA HIS A 95 -6.61 -16.97 3.80
C HIS A 95 -5.91 -17.23 5.14
N GLN A 96 -4.57 -17.28 5.15
CA GLN A 96 -3.82 -17.41 6.41
C GLN A 96 -3.97 -16.16 7.29
N ILE A 97 -3.95 -14.97 6.70
CA ILE A 97 -4.16 -13.71 7.43
C ILE A 97 -5.56 -13.68 8.04
N ASP A 98 -6.59 -14.01 7.27
CA ASP A 98 -7.97 -14.06 7.76
C ASP A 98 -8.13 -15.05 8.92
N LYS A 99 -7.47 -16.21 8.86
CA LYS A 99 -7.48 -17.18 9.97
C LYS A 99 -6.82 -16.65 11.25
N LEU A 100 -5.74 -15.87 11.11
CA LEU A 100 -5.04 -15.27 12.24
C LEU A 100 -5.83 -14.11 12.85
N SER A 101 -6.43 -13.27 12.00
CA SER A 101 -7.15 -12.06 12.38
C SER A 101 -8.61 -12.30 12.78
N GLY A 102 -9.28 -13.30 12.22
CA GLY A 102 -10.71 -13.60 12.36
C GLY A 102 -11.10 -14.42 13.61
N GLY A 103 -10.24 -14.46 14.64
CA GLY A 103 -10.59 -15.10 15.91
C GLY A 103 -10.25 -16.59 16.03
N GLY A 104 -9.25 -17.10 15.30
CA GLY A 104 -8.70 -18.45 15.54
C GLY A 104 -8.16 -18.67 16.96
N HIS A 105 -8.00 -17.61 17.76
CA HIS A 105 -7.67 -17.65 19.19
C HIS A 105 -8.90 -17.63 20.12
N ALA A 106 -10.12 -17.42 19.61
CA ALA A 106 -11.33 -17.40 20.44
C ALA A 106 -11.82 -18.80 20.85
N ILE A 107 -11.20 -19.88 20.34
CA ILE A 107 -11.60 -21.28 20.61
C ILE A 107 -10.58 -22.00 21.52
N GLY A 108 -9.45 -21.39 21.88
CA GLY A 108 -8.43 -22.00 22.73
C GLY A 108 -7.97 -21.08 23.84
N ASP A 109 -8.34 -21.42 25.08
CA ASP A 109 -7.82 -20.94 26.36
C ASP A 109 -8.20 -19.53 26.88
N GLY A 110 -9.16 -19.52 27.81
CA GLY A 110 -8.95 -18.85 29.09
C GLY A 110 -9.78 -17.60 29.43
N SER A 111 -10.73 -17.77 30.35
CA SER A 111 -11.27 -16.73 31.26
C SER A 111 -12.08 -15.57 30.64
N PHE A 112 -13.40 -15.74 30.62
CA PHE A 112 -14.43 -14.81 30.16
C PHE A 112 -14.71 -13.58 31.05
N ILE A 113 -13.80 -13.12 31.93
CA ILE A 113 -14.07 -11.99 32.87
C ILE A 113 -13.04 -10.83 32.86
N THR A 114 -11.96 -10.81 32.05
CA THR A 114 -11.02 -9.64 32.01
C THR A 114 -10.56 -9.17 30.61
N THR A 115 -11.22 -9.59 29.54
CA THR A 115 -10.73 -9.42 28.16
C THR A 115 -10.81 -7.96 27.67
N LYS A 116 -11.94 -7.26 27.89
CA LYS A 116 -12.17 -5.92 27.31
C LYS A 116 -11.17 -4.83 27.72
N GLU A 117 -10.74 -4.82 28.98
CA GLU A 117 -9.78 -3.81 29.46
C GLU A 117 -8.35 -4.11 28.97
N LYS A 118 -7.98 -5.40 28.93
CA LYS A 118 -6.72 -5.87 28.34
C LYS A 118 -6.67 -5.59 26.84
N ASP A 119 -7.77 -5.82 26.13
CA ASP A 119 -7.89 -5.52 24.70
C ASP A 119 -7.77 -4.02 24.44
N ARG A 120 -8.45 -3.18 25.24
CA ARG A 120 -8.33 -1.71 25.11
C ARG A 120 -6.91 -1.22 25.39
N TYR A 121 -6.23 -1.80 26.38
CA TYR A 121 -4.83 -1.48 26.67
C TYR A 121 -3.91 -1.92 25.54
N LEU A 122 -4.13 -3.13 25.00
CA LEU A 122 -3.36 -3.68 23.88
C LEU A 122 -3.53 -2.81 22.62
N VAL A 123 -4.77 -2.47 22.26
CA VAL A 123 -5.06 -1.56 21.13
C VAL A 123 -4.35 -0.23 21.32
N LYS A 124 -4.45 0.37 22.50
CA LYS A 124 -3.76 1.63 22.80
C LYS A 124 -2.23 1.49 22.68
N SER A 125 -1.66 0.39 23.17
CA SER A 125 -0.22 0.14 23.06
C SER A 125 0.21 -0.08 21.61
N LEU A 126 -0.55 -0.85 20.83
CA LEU A 126 -0.25 -1.09 19.41
C LEU A 126 -0.31 0.21 18.60
N MET A 127 -1.31 1.06 18.86
CA MET A 127 -1.39 2.39 18.24
C MET A 127 -0.20 3.27 18.62
N MET A 128 0.29 3.21 19.86
CA MET A 128 1.50 3.95 20.23
C MET A 128 2.73 3.46 19.47
N GLU A 129 2.91 2.14 19.37
CA GLU A 129 4.04 1.54 18.65
C GLU A 129 3.99 1.87 17.15
N GLU A 130 2.83 1.75 16.52
CA GLU A 130 2.66 2.08 15.10
C GLU A 130 2.93 3.56 14.83
N ALA A 131 2.51 4.46 15.71
CA ALA A 131 2.74 5.91 15.55
C ALA A 131 4.24 6.22 15.54
N ILE A 132 4.97 5.54 16.44
CA ILE A 132 6.42 5.68 16.56
C ILE A 132 7.09 5.12 15.30
N THR A 133 6.76 3.88 14.92
CA THR A 133 7.41 3.20 13.79
C THR A 133 7.12 3.91 12.46
N SER A 134 5.86 4.27 12.19
CA SER A 134 5.49 5.00 10.97
C SER A 134 6.18 6.36 10.90
N SER A 135 6.22 7.13 11.99
CA SER A 135 6.89 8.45 11.96
C SER A 135 8.40 8.34 11.83
N GLN A 136 9.02 7.29 12.37
CA GLN A 136 10.45 7.02 12.20
C GLN A 136 10.80 6.64 10.77
N LEU A 137 9.91 5.90 10.07
CA LEU A 137 10.06 5.63 8.64
C LEU A 137 10.04 6.93 7.82
N GLU A 138 9.23 7.91 8.22
CA GLU A 138 9.15 9.26 7.62
C GLU A 138 10.25 10.21 8.11
N GLY A 139 11.22 9.75 8.92
CA GLY A 139 12.41 10.51 9.30
C GLY A 139 12.38 11.16 10.69
N ALA A 140 11.39 10.87 11.54
CA ALA A 140 11.41 11.32 12.93
C ALA A 140 12.60 10.73 13.69
N SER A 141 13.45 11.58 14.25
CA SER A 141 14.70 11.19 14.93
C SER A 141 14.54 11.12 16.46
N THR A 142 13.42 10.56 16.94
CA THR A 142 13.17 10.33 18.37
C THR A 142 13.36 8.87 18.73
N THR A 143 14.04 8.57 19.84
CA THR A 143 14.17 7.18 20.30
C THR A 143 12.81 6.62 20.72
N ARG A 144 12.59 5.32 20.48
CA ARG A 144 11.36 4.64 20.89
C ARG A 144 11.01 4.85 22.36
N LYS A 145 12.02 4.83 23.25
CA LYS A 145 11.85 5.01 24.70
C LYS A 145 11.24 6.39 25.02
N ILE A 146 11.83 7.46 24.48
CA ILE A 146 11.38 8.84 24.70
C ILE A 146 9.99 9.04 24.10
N ALA A 147 9.77 8.56 22.88
CA ALA A 147 8.50 8.68 22.18
C ALA A 147 7.36 7.97 22.95
N LYS A 148 7.62 6.77 23.45
CA LYS A 148 6.66 6.01 24.25
C LYS A 148 6.33 6.72 25.56
N GLU A 149 7.34 7.18 26.28
CA GLU A 149 7.16 7.96 27.52
C GLU A 149 6.31 9.21 27.28
N MET A 150 6.57 9.96 26.19
CA MET A 150 5.79 11.13 25.81
C MET A 150 4.31 10.78 25.60
N LEU A 151 4.00 9.71 24.85
CA LEU A 151 2.63 9.30 24.58
C LEU A 151 1.91 8.75 25.83
N GLU A 152 2.62 8.03 26.72
CA GLU A 152 2.08 7.48 27.95
C GLU A 152 1.76 8.57 28.98
N THR A 153 2.69 9.52 29.18
CA THR A 153 2.56 10.65 30.11
C THR A 153 1.69 11.79 29.57
N LYS A 154 1.34 11.75 28.28
CA LYS A 154 0.63 12.83 27.58
C LYS A 154 1.36 14.18 27.65
N ARG A 155 2.69 14.15 27.75
CA ARG A 155 3.52 15.35 27.65
C ARG A 155 3.40 15.95 26.24
N LEU A 156 3.44 17.28 26.14
CA LEU A 156 3.49 17.97 24.86
C LEU A 156 4.84 17.71 24.16
N PRO A 157 4.87 17.56 22.81
CA PRO A 157 6.11 17.41 22.06
C PRO A 157 6.99 18.66 22.22
N ILE A 158 8.31 18.47 22.35
CA ILE A 158 9.28 19.58 22.50
C ILE A 158 10.02 19.91 21.21
N ASP A 159 10.03 18.99 20.24
CA ASP A 159 10.67 19.18 18.95
C ASP A 159 9.80 18.65 17.81
N LYS A 160 10.26 18.86 16.58
CA LYS A 160 9.54 18.44 15.37
C LYS A 160 9.39 16.92 15.25
N SER A 161 10.39 16.13 15.65
CA SER A 161 10.31 14.66 15.56
C SER A 161 9.29 14.09 16.53
N GLU A 162 9.26 14.63 17.76
CA GLU A 162 8.22 14.34 18.74
C GLU A 162 6.84 14.79 18.23
N GLN A 163 6.76 15.96 17.57
CA GLN A 163 5.51 16.46 16.99
C GLN A 163 4.99 15.51 15.90
N MET A 164 5.85 15.01 15.01
CA MET A 164 5.47 14.01 13.99
C MET A 164 4.86 12.75 14.63
N ILE A 165 5.52 12.21 15.66
CA ILE A 165 5.03 11.02 16.38
C ILE A 165 3.69 11.31 17.08
N PHE A 166 3.59 12.45 17.74
CA PHE A 166 2.38 12.85 18.45
C PHE A 166 1.20 13.04 17.47
N ASN A 167 1.45 13.69 16.33
CA ASN A 167 0.47 13.85 15.26
C ASN A 167 -0.02 12.51 14.72
N ASN A 168 0.89 11.57 14.45
CA ASN A 168 0.52 10.26 13.93
C ASN A 168 -0.29 9.43 14.97
N TYR A 169 0.03 9.57 16.25
CA TYR A 169 -0.80 9.00 17.32
C TYR A 169 -2.21 9.59 17.35
N LEU A 170 -2.35 10.92 17.23
CA LEU A 170 -3.65 11.58 17.16
C LEU A 170 -4.43 11.19 15.89
N LEU A 171 -3.74 11.09 14.75
CA LEU A 171 -4.28 10.65 13.48
C LEU A 171 -4.95 9.28 13.61
N MET A 172 -4.26 8.29 14.19
CA MET A 172 -4.84 6.97 14.40
C MET A 172 -6.02 6.96 15.36
N LYS A 173 -5.99 7.79 16.42
CA LYS A 173 -7.14 7.92 17.32
C LYS A 173 -8.35 8.46 16.58
N LYS A 174 -8.15 9.47 15.73
CA LYS A 174 -9.20 10.07 14.93
C LYS A 174 -9.73 9.11 13.88
N ALA A 175 -8.85 8.36 13.20
CA ALA A 175 -9.24 7.33 12.25
C ALA A 175 -10.08 6.23 12.94
N LEU A 176 -9.72 5.82 14.15
CA LEU A 176 -10.50 4.85 14.93
C LEU A 176 -11.86 5.40 15.38
N GLU A 177 -11.93 6.68 15.75
CA GLU A 177 -13.18 7.36 16.12
C GLU A 177 -14.16 7.43 14.94
N ARG A 178 -13.64 7.68 13.74
CA ARG A 178 -14.43 7.91 12.50
C ARG A 178 -14.52 6.67 11.60
N LYS A 179 -14.07 5.50 12.07
CA LYS A 179 -13.92 4.28 11.25
C LYS A 179 -15.22 3.76 10.62
N ASP A 180 -16.37 4.09 11.22
CA ASP A 180 -17.69 3.63 10.78
C ASP A 180 -18.37 4.64 9.83
N GLU A 181 -17.68 5.72 9.48
CA GLU A 181 -18.15 6.73 8.53
C GLU A 181 -17.59 6.50 7.13
N GLU A 182 -18.32 6.98 6.13
CA GLU A 182 -17.85 6.96 4.74
C GLU A 182 -16.63 7.89 4.57
N LEU A 183 -15.65 7.42 3.81
CA LEU A 183 -14.48 8.21 3.45
C LEU A 183 -14.92 9.37 2.55
N SER A 184 -14.51 10.58 2.92
CA SER A 184 -14.78 11.80 2.17
C SER A 184 -13.51 12.64 2.03
N ILE A 185 -13.50 13.57 1.09
CA ILE A 185 -12.38 14.52 0.93
C ILE A 185 -12.19 15.32 2.22
N ASP A 186 -13.28 15.76 2.85
CA ASP A 186 -13.20 16.53 4.10
C ASP A 186 -12.56 15.72 5.22
N LEU A 187 -12.89 14.42 5.34
CA LEU A 187 -12.24 13.53 6.30
C LEU A 187 -10.75 13.34 5.96
N ILE A 188 -10.38 13.16 4.69
CA ILE A 188 -8.98 13.07 4.26
C ILE A 188 -8.22 14.36 4.62
N LEU A 189 -8.81 15.53 4.38
CA LEU A 189 -8.20 16.82 4.71
C LEU A 189 -8.11 17.05 6.22
N GLU A 190 -9.10 16.64 7.00
CA GLU A 190 -9.04 16.67 8.47
C GLU A 190 -7.89 15.79 8.99
N LEU A 191 -7.77 14.56 8.48
CA LEU A 191 -6.68 13.65 8.80
C LEU A 191 -5.32 14.23 8.38
N HIS A 192 -5.23 14.82 7.18
CA HIS A 192 -4.04 15.50 6.70
C HIS A 192 -3.65 16.67 7.62
N ALA A 193 -4.61 17.48 8.08
CA ALA A 193 -4.35 18.58 9.02
C ALA A 193 -3.76 18.07 10.34
N ILE A 194 -4.29 16.97 10.88
CA ILE A 194 -3.79 16.35 12.11
C ILE A 194 -2.35 15.85 11.90
N ALA A 195 -2.10 15.13 10.80
CA ALA A 195 -0.79 14.53 10.51
C ALA A 195 0.31 15.59 10.37
N THR A 196 -0.02 16.73 9.76
CA THR A 196 0.97 17.74 9.34
C THR A 196 1.10 18.93 10.29
N TYR A 197 0.26 19.01 11.32
CA TYR A 197 0.24 20.12 12.27
C TYR A 197 1.63 20.39 12.88
N LYS A 198 2.21 21.57 12.59
CA LYS A 198 3.55 22.00 13.05
C LYS A 198 4.68 21.02 12.71
N ALA A 199 4.50 20.17 11.70
CA ALA A 199 5.47 19.14 11.31
C ALA A 199 5.78 19.12 9.81
N ILE A 200 5.09 19.94 9.00
CA ILE A 200 5.24 19.98 7.55
C ILE A 200 6.50 20.75 7.11
N ASP A 201 7.23 20.22 6.13
CA ASP A 201 8.52 20.77 5.65
C ASP A 201 8.44 21.50 4.32
N ASN A 202 7.44 21.19 3.50
CA ASN A 202 7.36 21.65 2.11
C ASN A 202 6.44 22.88 1.96
N ASP A 203 6.32 23.68 3.01
CA ASP A 203 5.45 24.87 3.09
C ASP A 203 3.98 24.62 2.72
N ALA A 204 3.54 23.36 2.63
CA ALA A 204 2.16 23.05 2.33
C ALA A 204 1.26 23.41 3.51
N THR A 205 0.00 23.71 3.20
CA THR A 205 -0.99 24.09 4.21
C THR A 205 -1.65 22.84 4.79
N PRO A 206 -1.59 22.62 6.12
CA PRO A 206 -2.29 21.53 6.77
C PRO A 206 -3.78 21.51 6.41
N GLY A 207 -4.28 20.35 5.98
CA GLY A 207 -5.68 20.18 5.57
C GLY A 207 -6.09 20.86 4.27
N ALA A 208 -5.14 21.28 3.43
CA ALA A 208 -5.43 21.79 2.09
C ALA A 208 -4.85 20.90 1.00
N LEU A 209 -5.50 20.91 -0.16
CA LEU A 209 -4.89 20.40 -1.40
C LEU A 209 -3.85 21.43 -1.88
N ARG A 210 -2.78 20.95 -2.52
CA ARG A 210 -1.81 21.85 -3.16
C ARG A 210 -2.40 22.55 -4.37
N GLU A 211 -1.83 23.71 -4.69
CA GLU A 211 -2.32 24.60 -5.76
C GLU A 211 -1.34 24.71 -6.95
N ASP A 212 -0.22 23.99 -6.90
CA ASP A 212 0.79 23.94 -7.95
C ASP A 212 1.38 22.54 -8.14
N ASN A 213 2.26 22.39 -9.14
CA ASN A 213 2.97 21.14 -9.46
C ASN A 213 4.48 21.23 -9.14
N THR A 214 4.89 22.05 -8.17
CA THR A 214 6.31 22.26 -7.85
C THR A 214 6.94 21.07 -7.10
N ILE A 215 6.11 20.18 -6.56
CA ILE A 215 6.54 19.01 -5.80
C ILE A 215 6.91 17.87 -6.74
N ALA A 216 8.08 17.28 -6.52
CA ALA A 216 8.55 16.08 -7.18
C ALA A 216 9.29 15.18 -6.19
N VAL A 217 9.14 13.87 -6.34
CA VAL A 217 9.91 12.90 -5.55
C VAL A 217 11.22 12.66 -6.28
N SER A 218 12.33 12.96 -5.63
CA SER A 218 13.68 12.72 -6.15
C SER A 218 14.39 11.65 -5.33
N ASN A 219 15.30 10.91 -5.97
CA ASN A 219 16.17 9.99 -5.25
C ASN A 219 17.32 10.73 -4.52
N LEU A 220 18.16 9.99 -3.81
CA LEU A 220 19.34 10.51 -3.08
C LEU A 220 20.37 11.24 -3.97
N TYR A 221 20.28 11.11 -5.30
CA TYR A 221 21.15 11.76 -6.28
C TYR A 221 20.46 12.95 -6.99
N ASN A 222 19.31 13.41 -6.48
CA ASN A 222 18.46 14.42 -7.10
C ASN A 222 17.96 14.04 -8.50
N GLU A 223 17.93 12.75 -8.85
CA GLU A 223 17.27 12.29 -10.07
C GLU A 223 15.77 12.18 -9.79
N LEU A 224 14.96 12.70 -10.72
CA LEU A 224 13.51 12.64 -10.64
C LEU A 224 13.03 11.19 -10.61
N ALA A 225 12.48 10.77 -9.46
CA ALA A 225 11.97 9.42 -9.25
C ALA A 225 10.48 9.32 -9.62
N HIS A 226 9.69 10.31 -9.23
CA HIS A 226 8.26 10.36 -9.53
C HIS A 226 7.73 11.80 -9.55
N VAL A 227 6.81 12.08 -10.48
CA VAL A 227 6.05 13.33 -10.54
C VAL A 227 4.62 12.99 -10.13
N PRO A 228 4.08 13.58 -9.05
CA PRO A 228 2.70 13.35 -8.67
C PRO A 228 1.73 13.93 -9.71
N PRO A 229 0.43 13.55 -9.69
CA PRO A 229 -0.57 14.03 -10.66
C PRO A 229 -0.67 15.56 -10.78
N CYS A 230 -1.36 16.13 -11.76
CA CYS A 230 -1.57 17.58 -11.79
C CYS A 230 -2.51 18.04 -10.65
N TYR A 231 -2.21 19.17 -9.99
CA TYR A 231 -3.00 19.70 -8.87
C TYR A 231 -4.49 19.89 -9.22
N SER A 232 -4.77 20.31 -10.45
CA SER A 232 -6.12 20.52 -10.99
C SER A 232 -6.96 19.24 -11.04
N SER A 233 -6.32 18.07 -11.12
CA SER A 233 -6.99 16.76 -11.15
C SER A 233 -7.19 16.13 -9.77
N LEU A 234 -6.60 16.69 -8.70
CA LEU A 234 -6.59 16.06 -7.38
C LEU A 234 -7.98 15.85 -6.82
N LYS A 235 -8.86 16.86 -6.95
CA LYS A 235 -10.23 16.77 -6.42
C LYS A 235 -10.99 15.62 -7.05
N GLU A 236 -10.98 15.50 -8.37
CA GLU A 236 -11.66 14.42 -9.09
C GLU A 236 -11.08 13.05 -8.73
N ARG A 237 -9.74 12.94 -8.67
CA ARG A 237 -9.07 11.70 -8.27
C ARG A 237 -9.41 11.26 -6.84
N LEU A 238 -9.48 12.21 -5.91
CA LEU A 238 -9.88 11.93 -4.52
C LEU A 238 -11.36 11.54 -4.42
N LEU A 239 -12.24 12.14 -5.22
CA LEU A 239 -13.65 11.70 -5.30
C LEU A 239 -13.73 10.23 -5.74
N SER A 240 -13.07 9.87 -6.84
CA SER A 240 -13.05 8.47 -7.32
C SER A 240 -12.44 7.51 -6.28
N LEU A 241 -11.43 7.96 -5.53
CA LEU A 241 -10.83 7.18 -4.44
C LEU A 241 -11.82 6.97 -3.29
N CYS A 242 -12.55 8.01 -2.88
CA CYS A 242 -13.60 7.94 -1.86
C CYS A 242 -14.72 6.98 -2.30
N ASP A 243 -15.21 7.12 -3.53
CA ASP A 243 -16.26 6.24 -4.08
C ASP A 243 -15.82 4.77 -4.04
N PHE A 244 -14.59 4.49 -4.51
CA PHE A 244 -14.00 3.16 -4.45
C PHE A 244 -13.86 2.65 -3.00
N ALA A 245 -13.41 3.50 -2.07
CA ALA A 245 -13.26 3.16 -0.66
C ALA A 245 -14.60 2.80 0.01
N ASN A 246 -15.68 3.47 -0.37
CA ASN A 246 -17.01 3.29 0.21
C ASN A 246 -17.81 2.15 -0.45
N GLU A 247 -17.47 1.77 -1.68
CA GLU A 247 -18.14 0.66 -2.37
C GLU A 247 -17.92 -0.70 -1.67
N LYS A 248 -19.02 -1.44 -1.47
CA LYS A 248 -19.01 -2.76 -0.82
C LYS A 248 -18.61 -3.86 -1.79
N HIS A 249 -17.31 -4.08 -1.90
CA HIS A 249 -16.70 -5.11 -2.74
C HIS A 249 -16.64 -6.52 -2.10
N ASP A 250 -17.04 -6.68 -0.84
CA ASP A 250 -16.96 -7.94 -0.09
C ASP A 250 -18.33 -8.59 0.16
N GLY A 251 -19.39 -8.05 -0.44
CA GLY A 251 -20.76 -8.54 -0.27
C GLY A 251 -21.03 -9.90 -0.95
N PRO A 252 -22.00 -10.68 -0.44
CA PRO A 252 -22.44 -11.90 -1.10
C PRO A 252 -23.02 -11.56 -2.49
N ASN A 253 -22.65 -12.34 -3.50
CA ASN A 253 -23.02 -12.13 -4.92
C ASN A 253 -22.42 -10.87 -5.58
N SER A 254 -21.29 -10.35 -5.08
CA SER A 254 -20.52 -9.35 -5.81
C SER A 254 -19.74 -9.99 -6.96
N ASP A 255 -20.05 -9.61 -8.19
CA ASP A 255 -19.25 -9.95 -9.38
C ASP A 255 -17.89 -9.20 -9.40
N THR A 256 -17.72 -8.22 -8.51
CA THR A 256 -16.54 -7.37 -8.36
C THR A 256 -15.78 -7.64 -7.06
N PHE A 257 -15.80 -8.88 -6.56
CA PHE A 257 -15.19 -9.19 -5.26
C PHE A 257 -13.72 -8.72 -5.14
N ILE A 258 -13.45 -7.91 -4.12
CA ILE A 258 -12.11 -7.48 -3.69
C ILE A 258 -11.97 -7.80 -2.20
N HIS A 259 -10.96 -8.60 -1.87
CA HIS A 259 -10.61 -8.90 -0.49
C HIS A 259 -10.30 -7.60 0.29
N PRO A 260 -10.84 -7.37 1.50
CA PRO A 260 -10.66 -6.12 2.25
C PRO A 260 -9.20 -5.69 2.42
N LEU A 261 -8.30 -6.64 2.75
CA LEU A 261 -6.85 -6.35 2.81
C LEU A 261 -6.25 -5.90 1.47
N VAL A 262 -6.68 -6.49 0.34
CA VAL A 262 -6.23 -6.06 -0.99
C VAL A 262 -6.77 -4.67 -1.30
N LYS A 263 -8.04 -4.38 -0.94
CA LYS A 263 -8.63 -3.05 -1.06
C LYS A 263 -7.84 -2.00 -0.28
N ALA A 264 -7.45 -2.30 0.96
CA ALA A 264 -6.61 -1.42 1.77
C ALA A 264 -5.24 -1.15 1.13
N ILE A 265 -4.61 -2.18 0.54
CA ILE A 265 -3.34 -2.03 -0.19
C ILE A 265 -3.52 -1.14 -1.43
N ILE A 266 -4.62 -1.31 -2.18
CA ILE A 266 -4.93 -0.47 -3.34
C ILE A 266 -5.11 0.99 -2.90
N LEU A 267 -5.89 1.24 -1.84
CA LEU A 267 -6.08 2.59 -1.32
C LEU A 267 -4.77 3.23 -0.88
N HIS A 268 -3.93 2.48 -0.15
CA HIS A 268 -2.61 2.94 0.27
C HIS A 268 -1.72 3.30 -0.93
N PHE A 269 -1.68 2.44 -1.96
CA PHE A 269 -0.93 2.70 -3.18
C PHE A 269 -1.44 3.91 -3.96
N MET A 270 -2.75 4.17 -3.96
CA MET A 270 -3.34 5.28 -4.72
C MET A 270 -3.21 6.63 -4.01
N ILE A 271 -3.00 6.64 -2.69
CA ILE A 271 -2.75 7.84 -1.90
C ILE A 271 -1.26 8.24 -1.93
N GLY A 272 -0.36 7.26 -1.91
CA GLY A 272 1.10 7.46 -1.93
C GLY A 272 1.62 7.81 -3.32
#